data_AF-A0A968CK51-F1
#
_entry.id   AF-A0A968CK51-F1
#
_cell.length_a   1.000
_cell.length_b   1.000
_cell.length_c   1.000
_cell.angle_alpha   90.00
_cell.angle_beta   90.00
_cell.angle_gamma   90.00
#
_symmetry.space_group_name_H-M   'P 1'
#
loop_
_entity.id
_entity.type
_entity.pdbx_description
1 polymer ?
#
loop_
_entity_poly.entity_id
_entity_poly.type
_entity_poly.pdbx_seq_one_letter_code
_entity_poly.pdbx_strand_id
1 'polypeptide(L)'
;MLKAIRDRDGISYKYFSATEELGELIEADLALMLAEVFETSRADATKATARVRRNNIPAHPAPLIGRKQEVQAASKLLLSDKGRLVTFTGPGGSGKTRLSIEAATRLASHFEYTFFVELAAITDPALVADA
;
A
#
# COMPACT_ATOMS: atom_id res chain seq x y z
N MET A 1 -9.74 -27.93 -32.29
CA MET A 1 -9.59 -26.89 -31.24
C MET A 1 -8.27 -27.03 -30.48
N LEU A 2 -7.97 -28.18 -29.86
CA LEU A 2 -6.70 -28.40 -29.13
C LEU A 2 -5.42 -28.29 -29.99
N LYS A 3 -5.44 -28.78 -31.24
CA LYS A 3 -4.31 -28.60 -32.18
C LYS A 3 -3.96 -27.12 -32.44
N ALA A 4 -4.97 -26.24 -32.53
CA ALA A 4 -4.76 -24.82 -32.81
C ALA A 4 -4.17 -24.03 -31.63
N ILE A 5 -4.27 -24.58 -30.41
CA ILE A 5 -3.63 -24.01 -29.20
C ILE A 5 -2.17 -24.47 -29.13
N ARG A 6 -1.89 -25.69 -29.61
CA ARG A 6 -0.56 -26.31 -29.63
C ARG A 6 0.44 -25.55 -30.53
N ASP A 7 -0.05 -25.02 -31.65
CA ASP A 7 0.76 -24.38 -32.69
C ASP A 7 0.89 -22.85 -32.51
N ARG A 8 0.46 -22.29 -31.37
CA ARG A 8 0.68 -20.88 -31.04
C ARG A 8 2.03 -20.70 -30.34
N ASP A 9 2.88 -19.84 -30.91
CA ASP A 9 4.13 -19.41 -30.30
C ASP A 9 3.89 -18.88 -28.87
N GLY A 10 4.65 -19.39 -27.91
CA GLY A 10 4.61 -18.98 -26.51
C GLY A 10 3.76 -19.85 -25.58
N ILE A 11 3.14 -20.93 -26.06
CA ILE A 11 2.38 -21.87 -25.20
C ILE A 11 3.19 -23.15 -24.96
N SER A 12 3.68 -23.32 -23.74
CA SER A 12 4.26 -24.58 -23.27
C SER A 12 3.14 -25.45 -22.66
N TYR A 13 2.97 -26.66 -23.15
CA TYR A 13 2.01 -27.63 -22.62
C TYR A 13 2.73 -28.94 -22.31
N LYS A 14 2.31 -29.61 -21.23
CA LYS A 14 2.76 -30.97 -20.88
C LYS A 14 1.60 -31.94 -21.07
N TYR A 15 1.91 -33.09 -21.65
CA TYR A 15 0.95 -34.20 -21.72
C TYR A 15 0.94 -34.95 -20.39
N PHE A 16 -0.23 -35.43 -20.01
CA PHE A 16 -0.44 -36.36 -18.91
C PHE A 16 -1.43 -37.42 -19.37
N SER A 17 -1.37 -38.59 -18.74
CA SER A 17 -2.19 -39.75 -19.11
C SER A 17 -3.00 -40.31 -17.94
N ALA A 18 -2.71 -39.86 -16.72
CA ALA A 18 -3.44 -40.20 -15.49
C ALA A 18 -3.78 -38.95 -14.67
N THR A 19 -4.80 -39.05 -13.82
CA THR A 19 -5.26 -37.94 -12.95
C THR A 19 -4.24 -37.59 -11.88
N GLU A 20 -3.52 -38.58 -11.37
CA GLU A 20 -2.48 -38.40 -10.34
C GLU A 20 -1.29 -37.62 -10.90
N GLU A 21 -0.87 -37.95 -12.12
CA GLU A 21 0.19 -37.25 -12.86
C GLU A 21 -0.17 -35.78 -13.10
N LEU A 22 -1.44 -35.49 -13.44
CA LEU A 22 -1.90 -34.10 -13.57
C LEU A 22 -1.80 -33.34 -12.24
N GLY A 23 -2.14 -33.99 -11.13
CA GLY A 23 -2.02 -33.41 -9.79
C GLY A 23 -0.59 -32.99 -9.46
N GLU A 24 0.37 -33.88 -9.69
CA GLU A 24 1.80 -33.61 -9.48
C GLU A 24 2.31 -32.46 -10.36
N LEU A 25 1.89 -32.41 -11.63
CA LEU A 25 2.29 -31.34 -12.56
C LEU A 25 1.76 -29.98 -12.12
N ILE A 26 0.52 -29.91 -11.63
CA ILE A 26 -0.08 -28.66 -11.12
C ILE A 26 0.60 -28.23 -9.83
N GLU A 27 0.87 -29.16 -8.91
CA GLU A 27 1.54 -28.85 -7.64
C GLU A 27 2.94 -28.27 -7.88
N ALA A 28 3.72 -28.89 -8.78
CA ALA A 28 5.04 -28.40 -9.14
C ALA A 28 5.02 -27.00 -9.80
N ASP A 29 4.05 -26.74 -10.67
CA ASP A 29 3.88 -25.44 -11.33
C ASP A 29 3.47 -24.35 -10.34
N LEU A 30 2.54 -24.65 -9.44
CA LEU A 30 2.15 -23.75 -8.34
C LEU A 30 3.32 -23.46 -7.41
N ALA A 31 4.13 -24.46 -7.07
CA ALA A 31 5.33 -24.27 -6.25
C ALA A 31 6.33 -23.32 -6.92
N LEU A 32 6.50 -23.44 -8.24
CA LEU A 32 7.38 -22.57 -9.02
C LEU A 32 6.84 -21.12 -9.08
N MET A 33 5.54 -20.95 -9.38
CA MET A 33 4.90 -19.63 -9.38
C MET A 33 4.97 -18.95 -8.01
N LEU A 34 4.75 -19.70 -6.93
CA LEU A 34 4.85 -19.16 -5.57
C LEU A 34 6.29 -18.75 -5.25
N ALA A 35 7.29 -19.55 -5.62
CA ALA A 35 8.70 -19.21 -5.39
C ALA A 35 9.10 -17.90 -6.10
N GLU A 36 8.66 -17.68 -7.34
CA GLU A 36 8.90 -16.44 -8.08
C GLU A 36 8.27 -15.21 -7.40
N VAL A 37 7.05 -15.36 -6.88
CA VAL A 37 6.36 -14.30 -6.12
C VAL A 37 7.12 -13.95 -4.83
N PHE A 38 7.65 -14.96 -4.13
CA PHE A 38 8.47 -14.75 -2.93
C PHE A 38 9.78 -14.04 -3.23
N GLU A 39 10.50 -14.43 -4.28
CA GLU A 39 11.77 -13.78 -4.66
C GLU A 39 11.54 -12.33 -5.12
N THR A 40 10.47 -12.06 -5.86
CA THR A 40 10.07 -10.70 -6.24
C THR A 40 9.80 -9.84 -5.00
N SER A 41 9.10 -10.40 -4.01
CA SER A 41 8.80 -9.74 -2.74
C SER A 41 10.06 -9.47 -1.91
N ARG A 42 11.04 -10.39 -1.91
CA ARG A 42 12.34 -10.19 -1.24
C ARG A 42 13.17 -9.11 -1.91
N ALA A 43 13.20 -9.05 -3.24
CA ALA A 43 13.93 -8.01 -3.97
C ALA A 43 13.36 -6.61 -3.64
N ASP A 44 12.03 -6.48 -3.58
CA ASP A 44 11.37 -5.24 -3.15
C ASP A 44 11.62 -4.91 -1.67
N ALA A 45 11.59 -5.92 -0.79
CA ALA A 45 11.93 -5.74 0.63
C ALA A 45 13.40 -5.28 0.81
N THR A 46 14.32 -5.78 -0.01
CA THR A 46 15.74 -5.39 0.03
C THR A 46 15.92 -3.95 -0.47
N LYS A 47 15.18 -3.54 -1.51
CA LYS A 47 15.14 -2.13 -1.95
C LYS A 47 14.55 -1.18 -0.89
N ALA A 48 13.59 -1.66 -0.09
CA ALA A 48 12.98 -0.90 1.00
C ALA A 48 13.93 -0.64 2.20
N THR A 49 15.04 -1.37 2.32
CA THR A 49 16.05 -1.11 3.37
C THR A 49 16.96 0.10 3.08
N ALA A 50 16.96 0.62 1.85
CA ALA A 50 17.70 1.82 1.50
C ALA A 50 16.93 3.07 1.97
N ARG A 51 17.29 3.54 3.17
CA ARG A 51 16.74 4.70 3.92
C ARG A 51 15.55 4.32 4.80
N VAL A 52 15.85 3.88 6.02
CA VAL A 52 14.88 3.91 7.14
C VAL A 52 14.47 5.37 7.34
N ARG A 53 13.41 5.79 6.66
CA ARG A 53 12.82 7.10 6.89
C ARG A 53 12.19 7.06 8.28
N ARG A 54 12.58 7.99 9.14
CA ARG A 54 12.03 8.10 10.48
C ARG A 54 10.58 8.59 10.37
N ASN A 55 9.65 7.65 10.34
CA ASN A 55 8.21 7.90 10.42
C ASN A 55 7.55 6.88 11.35
N ASN A 56 6.37 7.23 11.89
CA ASN A 56 5.52 6.33 12.69
C ASN A 56 4.10 6.23 12.10
N ILE A 57 3.97 6.45 10.78
CA ILE A 57 2.67 6.50 10.11
C ILE A 57 2.00 5.12 10.24
N PRO A 58 0.75 5.03 10.76
CA PRO A 58 0.07 3.75 10.90
C PRO A 58 -0.07 3.03 9.56
N ALA A 59 0.28 1.74 9.54
CA ALA A 59 0.07 0.90 8.37
C ALA A 59 -1.42 0.55 8.24
N HIS A 60 -2.01 0.84 7.08
CA HIS A 60 -3.38 0.43 6.75
C HIS A 60 -3.34 -0.54 5.56
N PRO A 61 -3.61 -1.84 5.77
CA PRO A 61 -3.46 -2.86 4.72
C PRO A 61 -4.51 -2.75 3.62
N ALA A 62 -5.68 -2.18 3.91
CA ALA A 62 -6.72 -1.97 2.91
C ALA A 62 -6.62 -0.56 2.27
N PRO A 63 -6.70 -0.47 0.93
CA PRO A 63 -6.55 0.79 0.20
C PRO A 63 -7.69 1.77 0.48
N LEU A 64 -7.40 3.08 0.39
CA LEU A 64 -8.41 4.13 0.50
C LEU A 64 -9.22 4.25 -0.81
N ILE A 65 -10.50 3.92 -0.75
CA ILE A 65 -11.41 3.93 -1.91
C ILE A 65 -12.09 5.30 -2.08
N GLY A 66 -12.20 5.77 -3.32
CA GLY A 66 -13.04 6.93 -3.69
C GLY A 66 -12.54 8.31 -3.26
N ARG A 67 -11.38 8.41 -2.59
CA ARG A 67 -10.87 9.68 -2.01
C ARG A 67 -9.58 10.19 -2.65
N LYS A 68 -9.30 9.78 -3.89
CA LYS A 68 -8.03 10.12 -4.57
C LYS A 68 -7.90 11.62 -4.80
N GLN A 69 -9.00 12.32 -5.09
CA GLN A 69 -9.01 13.75 -5.37
C GLN A 69 -8.70 14.57 -4.11
N GLU A 70 -9.29 14.22 -2.97
CA GLU A 70 -9.04 14.90 -1.70
C GLU A 70 -7.61 14.74 -1.23
N VAL A 71 -7.03 13.54 -1.39
CA VAL A 71 -5.59 13.33 -1.12
C VAL A 71 -4.75 14.23 -2.00
N GLN A 72 -5.05 14.30 -3.30
CA GLN A 72 -4.29 15.13 -4.24
C GLN A 72 -4.41 16.63 -3.91
N ALA A 73 -5.60 17.09 -3.52
CA ALA A 73 -5.81 18.47 -3.08
C ALA A 73 -4.98 18.79 -1.83
N ALA A 74 -5.02 17.91 -0.82
CA ALA A 74 -4.22 18.07 0.40
C ALA A 74 -2.71 18.08 0.10
N SER A 75 -2.23 17.18 -0.76
CA SER A 75 -0.82 17.15 -1.18
C SER A 75 -0.40 18.44 -1.87
N LYS A 76 -1.22 18.98 -2.78
CA LYS A 76 -0.93 20.26 -3.44
C LYS A 76 -0.83 21.42 -2.46
N LEU A 77 -1.73 21.47 -1.47
CA LEU A 77 -1.70 22.50 -0.44
C LEU A 77 -0.44 22.39 0.42
N LEU A 78 -0.10 21.20 0.90
CA LEU A 78 1.08 20.95 1.76
C LEU A 78 2.42 21.17 1.05
N LEU A 79 2.48 20.97 -0.26
CA LEU A 79 3.69 21.19 -1.06
C LEU A 79 3.81 22.63 -1.58
N SER A 80 2.82 23.49 -1.33
CA SER A 80 2.89 24.90 -1.71
C SER A 80 3.73 25.70 -0.71
N ASP A 81 4.44 26.73 -1.17
CA ASP A 81 5.26 27.61 -0.31
C ASP A 81 4.48 28.30 0.83
N LYS A 82 3.14 28.33 0.73
CA LYS A 82 2.23 28.92 1.72
C LYS A 82 1.58 27.90 2.66
N GLY A 83 1.66 26.61 2.33
CA GLY A 83 0.97 25.54 3.06
C GLY A 83 1.68 25.16 4.35
N ARG A 84 1.21 25.69 5.48
CA ARG A 84 1.72 25.30 6.81
C ARG A 84 0.81 24.34 7.57
N LEU A 85 -0.50 24.36 7.27
CA LEU A 85 -1.51 23.55 7.94
C LEU A 85 -2.67 23.24 6.98
N VAL A 86 -3.11 21.97 6.95
CA VAL A 86 -4.31 21.53 6.24
C VAL A 86 -5.22 20.82 7.22
N THR A 87 -6.46 21.29 7.34
CA THR A 87 -7.47 20.73 8.25
C THR A 87 -8.52 19.97 7.46
N PHE A 88 -8.72 18.70 7.79
CA PHE A 88 -9.86 17.93 7.29
C PHE A 88 -11.05 18.08 8.25
N THR A 89 -12.17 18.59 7.74
CA THR A 89 -13.41 18.75 8.51
C THR A 89 -14.51 17.86 7.95
N GLY A 90 -15.52 17.58 8.77
CA GLY A 90 -16.69 16.78 8.38
C GLY A 90 -17.22 15.87 9.49
N PRO A 91 -18.35 15.19 9.26
CA PRO A 91 -19.04 14.38 10.26
C PRO A 91 -18.17 13.29 10.92
N GLY A 92 -18.54 12.86 12.12
CA GLY A 92 -17.94 11.68 12.76
C GLY A 92 -17.99 10.45 11.83
N GLY A 93 -16.95 9.63 11.84
CA GLY A 93 -16.90 8.41 11.01
C GLY A 93 -16.68 8.61 9.51
N SER A 94 -16.57 9.85 8.99
CA SER A 94 -16.37 10.10 7.54
C SER A 94 -15.00 9.69 6.97
N GLY A 95 -14.11 9.13 7.79
CA GLY A 95 -12.80 8.64 7.36
C GLY A 95 -11.67 9.68 7.30
N LYS A 96 -11.83 10.85 7.93
CA LYS A 96 -10.83 11.93 7.95
C LYS A 96 -9.45 11.48 8.42
N THR A 97 -9.39 10.70 9.49
CA THR A 97 -8.13 10.13 9.99
C THR A 97 -7.46 9.27 8.93
N ARG A 98 -8.22 8.39 8.28
CA ARG A 98 -7.69 7.53 7.21
C ARG A 98 -7.25 8.31 5.98
N LEU A 99 -7.98 9.38 5.64
CA LEU A 99 -7.59 10.32 4.58
C LEU A 99 -6.27 11.03 4.91
N SER A 100 -6.10 11.48 6.16
CA SER A 100 -4.87 12.16 6.60
C SER A 100 -3.66 11.23 6.62
N ILE A 101 -3.85 9.98 7.03
CA ILE A 101 -2.81 8.95 7.02
C ILE A 101 -2.40 8.62 5.59
N GLU A 102 -3.37 8.43 4.67
CA GLU A 102 -3.08 8.22 3.25
C GLU A 102 -2.29 9.39 2.64
N ALA A 103 -2.66 10.63 2.95
CA ALA A 103 -1.93 11.81 2.50
C ALA A 103 -0.50 11.84 3.05
N ALA A 104 -0.32 11.55 4.35
CA ALA A 104 0.99 11.48 4.99
C ALA A 104 1.87 10.39 4.36
N THR A 105 1.32 9.19 4.09
CA THR A 105 2.03 8.09 3.43
C THR A 105 2.55 8.50 2.05
N ARG A 106 1.73 9.18 1.24
CA ARG A 106 2.15 9.65 -0.09
C ARG A 106 3.19 10.77 -0.04
N LEU A 107 3.11 11.60 1.00
CA LEU A 107 4.01 12.74 1.17
C LEU A 107 5.29 12.40 1.94
N ALA A 108 5.40 11.22 2.55
CA ALA A 108 6.55 10.82 3.36
C ALA A 108 7.90 10.82 2.62
N SER A 109 7.92 10.93 1.28
CA SER A 109 9.14 11.13 0.48
C SER A 109 9.54 12.57 0.26
N HIS A 110 8.62 13.50 0.47
CA HIS A 110 8.82 14.93 0.23
C HIS A 110 9.40 15.63 1.45
N PHE A 111 9.35 14.99 2.63
CA PHE A 111 9.82 15.54 3.89
C PHE A 111 10.92 14.65 4.49
N GLU A 112 11.85 15.26 5.22
CA GLU A 112 12.89 14.53 5.95
C GLU A 112 12.30 13.68 7.09
N TYR A 113 11.25 14.20 7.72
CA TYR A 113 10.54 13.59 8.83
C TYR A 113 9.03 13.64 8.60
N THR A 114 8.31 12.58 8.97
CA THR A 114 6.84 12.57 8.92
C THR A 114 6.30 11.74 10.07
N PHE A 115 5.49 12.35 10.92
CA PHE A 115 4.97 11.69 12.12
C PHE A 115 3.45 11.84 12.20
N PHE A 116 2.82 10.77 12.66
CA PHE A 116 1.44 10.72 13.10
C PHE A 116 1.41 10.88 14.63
N VAL A 117 0.58 11.81 15.09
CA VAL A 117 0.34 12.08 16.51
C VAL A 117 -1.15 11.93 16.74
N GLU A 118 -1.53 10.89 17.49
CA GLU A 118 -2.92 10.71 17.91
C GLU A 118 -3.20 11.66 19.08
N LEU A 119 -4.24 12.47 18.94
CA LEU A 119 -4.67 13.39 19.99
C LEU A 119 -5.77 12.73 20.82
N ALA A 120 -5.59 12.72 22.14
CA ALA A 120 -6.65 12.32 23.05
C ALA A 120 -7.72 13.42 23.12
N ALA A 121 -8.99 13.01 23.21
CA ALA A 121 -10.06 13.93 23.54
C ALA A 121 -9.90 14.37 25.01
N ILE A 122 -9.84 15.68 25.23
CA ILE A 122 -9.85 16.28 26.57
C ILE A 122 -11.16 17.04 26.75
N THR A 123 -11.73 16.95 27.94
CA THR A 123 -12.96 17.67 28.32
C THR A 123 -12.66 18.90 29.19
N ASP A 124 -11.48 18.95 29.79
CA ASP A 124 -10.99 20.07 30.59
C ASP A 124 -9.91 20.84 29.81
N PRO A 125 -10.18 22.09 29.40
CA PRO A 125 -9.21 22.95 28.72
C PRO A 125 -7.93 23.19 29.52
N ALA A 126 -7.98 23.11 30.86
CA ALA A 126 -6.80 23.32 31.72
C ALA A 126 -5.76 22.20 31.57
N LEU A 127 -6.09 21.09 30.90
CA LEU A 127 -5.15 20.01 30.59
C LEU A 127 -4.28 20.28 29.37
N VAL A 128 -4.53 21.37 28.62
CA VAL A 128 -3.63 21.83 27.56
C VAL A 128 -2.49 22.61 28.20
N ALA A 129 -1.25 22.15 28.02
CA ALA A 129 -0.08 22.89 28.48
C ALA A 129 0.00 24.26 27.78
N ASP A 130 0.39 25.29 28.52
CA ASP A 130 0.67 26.62 27.95
C ASP A 130 1.84 26.55 26.95
N ALA A 131 1.74 27.38 25.91
CA ALA A 131 2.66 27.42 24.77
C ALA A 131 3.89 28.30 24.98
#